data_AF-A0A960EVW4-F1
#
_entry.id   AF-A0A960EVW4-F1
#
_cell.length_a   1.000
_cell.length_b   1.000
_cell.length_c   1.000
_cell.angle_alpha   90.00
_cell.angle_beta   90.00
_cell.angle_gamma   90.00
#
_symmetry.space_group_name_H-M   'P 1'
#
loop_
_entity.id
_entity.type
_entity.pdbx_description
1 polymer ?
#
loop_
_entity_poly.entity_id
_entity_poly.type
_entity_poly.pdbx_seq_one_letter_code
_entity_poly.pdbx_strand_id
1 'polypeptide(L)' 'MPDEPTDASGAPLVPETITCIDCGGVAHLLSRPDDTGRFWPGELVAYRCEDCLDRWDLEVPDEADQDIDD' A
#
# COMPACT_ATOMS: atom_id res chain seq x y z
N MET A 1 22.61 0.84 -3.41
CA MET A 1 21.79 0.06 -2.48
C MET A 1 20.37 0.25 -2.97
N PRO A 2 19.64 -0.81 -3.32
CA PRO A 2 18.42 -0.69 -4.12
C PRO A 2 17.39 0.13 -3.34
N ASP A 3 16.87 1.16 -3.99
CA ASP A 3 15.79 2.01 -3.53
C ASP A 3 14.61 1.14 -3.10
N GLU A 4 14.34 1.10 -1.79
CA GLU A 4 13.13 0.50 -1.23
C GLU A 4 11.90 1.18 -1.86
N PRO A 5 10.80 0.42 -2.10
CA PRO A 5 9.60 0.97 -2.71
C PRO A 5 9.04 2.06 -1.80
N THR A 6 9.25 3.28 -2.25
CA THR A 6 8.98 4.49 -1.49
C THR A 6 8.16 5.42 -2.38
N ASP A 7 7.12 6.00 -1.78
CA ASP A 7 6.75 7.42 -1.90
C ASP A 7 7.47 8.32 -2.92
N ALA A 8 6.84 9.45 -3.25
CA ALA A 8 7.53 10.66 -3.70
C ALA A 8 8.50 11.26 -2.64
N SER A 9 8.19 11.17 -1.34
CA SER A 9 8.99 11.59 -0.17
C SER A 9 10.09 10.63 0.32
N GLY A 10 10.19 9.40 -0.21
CA GLY A 10 11.19 8.43 0.23
C GLY A 10 10.84 7.57 1.46
N ALA A 11 9.60 7.59 1.98
CA ALA A 11 9.08 6.65 2.98
C ALA A 11 8.31 5.48 2.34
N PRO A 12 8.29 4.28 2.95
CA PRO A 12 7.54 3.15 2.42
C PRO A 12 6.03 3.42 2.55
N LEU A 13 5.47 4.00 1.49
CA LEU A 13 4.08 4.45 1.37
C LEU A 13 3.08 3.28 1.35
N VAL A 14 3.56 2.12 0.88
CA VAL A 14 2.78 0.89 0.77
C VAL A 14 3.42 -0.17 1.66
N PRO A 15 2.81 -0.54 2.79
CA PRO A 15 3.36 -1.56 3.65
C PRO A 15 3.22 -2.94 3.00
N GLU A 16 4.21 -3.83 3.19
CA GLU A 16 4.12 -5.21 2.68
C GLU A 16 2.96 -5.99 3.29
N THR A 17 2.49 -5.56 4.47
CA THR A 17 1.34 -6.14 5.17
C THR A 17 0.42 -5.09 5.75
N ILE A 18 -0.88 -5.36 5.72
CA ILE A 18 -1.92 -4.57 6.38
C ILE A 18 -2.79 -5.47 7.26
N THR A 19 -3.58 -4.85 8.13
CA THR A 19 -4.67 -5.53 8.82
C THR A 19 -5.82 -5.76 7.85
N CYS A 20 -6.28 -7.00 7.73
CA CYS A 20 -7.42 -7.34 6.91
C CYS A 20 -8.69 -6.64 7.41
N ILE A 21 -9.41 -5.99 6.50
CA ILE A 21 -10.57 -5.16 6.82
C ILE A 21 -11.75 -6.03 7.32
N ASP A 22 -11.94 -7.23 6.76
CA ASP A 22 -13.06 -8.11 7.17
C ASP A 22 -12.78 -8.94 8.43
N CYS A 23 -11.61 -9.57 8.55
CA CYS A 23 -11.34 -10.52 9.65
C CYS A 23 -10.35 -10.01 10.71
N GLY A 24 -9.68 -8.88 10.48
CA GLY A 24 -8.63 -8.37 11.36
C GLY A 24 -7.32 -9.16 11.34
N GLY A 25 -7.20 -10.19 10.49
CA GLY A 25 -5.98 -10.97 10.28
C GLY A 25 -4.91 -10.22 9.47
N VAL A 26 -3.86 -10.91 9.04
CA VAL A 26 -2.79 -10.29 8.23
C VAL A 26 -3.12 -10.44 6.75
N ALA A 27 -2.99 -9.33 6.01
CA ALA A 27 -3.08 -9.33 4.56
C ALA A 27 -1.77 -8.89 3.93
N HIS A 28 -1.34 -9.65 2.92
CA HIS A 28 -0.06 -9.46 2.24
C HIS A 28 -0.23 -8.76 0.91
N LEU A 29 0.69 -7.85 0.60
CA LEU A 29 0.73 -7.15 -0.66
C LEU A 29 0.97 -8.14 -1.82
N LEU A 30 0.11 -8.07 -2.83
CA LEU A 30 0.22 -8.82 -4.08
C LEU A 30 0.77 -7.96 -5.22
N SER A 31 0.48 -6.64 -5.20
CA SER A 31 0.99 -5.71 -6.20
C SER A 31 2.50 -5.56 -6.10
N ARG A 32 3.14 -5.41 -7.25
CA ARG A 32 4.58 -5.13 -7.34
C ARG A 32 4.76 -3.67 -7.71
N PRO A 33 5.86 -3.04 -7.24
CA PRO A 33 6.21 -1.70 -7.69
C PRO A 33 6.48 -1.70 -9.19
N ASP A 34 6.43 -0.50 -9.77
CA ASP A 34 6.69 -0.27 -11.19
C ASP A 34 8.17 -0.48 -11.58
N ASP A 35 8.52 -0.22 -12.85
CA ASP A 35 9.90 -0.36 -13.35
C ASP A 35 10.90 0.57 -12.64
N THR A 36 10.42 1.61 -11.94
CA THR A 36 11.24 2.50 -11.11
C THR A 36 11.42 1.99 -9.68
N GLY A 37 10.73 0.91 -9.33
CA GLY A 37 10.73 0.35 -7.99
C GLY A 37 9.83 1.10 -7.02
N ARG A 38 8.86 1.91 -7.49
CA ARG A 38 8.00 2.75 -6.64
C ARG A 38 6.50 2.47 -6.87
N PHE A 39 5.69 2.98 -5.94
CA PHE A 39 4.24 3.10 -6.09
C PHE A 39 3.89 4.58 -6.19
N TRP A 40 2.95 4.92 -7.07
CA TRP A 40 2.56 6.30 -7.32
C TRP A 40 1.22 6.62 -6.64
N PRO A 41 1.04 7.84 -6.09
CA PRO A 41 -0.27 8.30 -5.61
C PRO A 41 -1.38 8.10 -6.65
N GLY A 42 -2.56 7.65 -6.19
CA GLY A 42 -3.69 7.28 -7.03
C GLY A 42 -3.60 5.88 -7.68
N GLU A 43 -2.51 5.15 -7.48
CA GLU A 43 -2.38 3.77 -7.96
C GLU A 43 -3.14 2.78 -7.07
N LEU A 44 -3.74 1.74 -7.65
CA LEU A 44 -4.41 0.68 -6.89
C LEU A 44 -3.45 -0.47 -6.60
N VAL A 45 -3.24 -0.74 -5.31
CA VAL A 45 -2.47 -1.87 -4.81
C VAL A 45 -3.38 -2.95 -4.24
N ALA A 46 -3.10 -4.20 -4.58
CA ALA A 46 -3.89 -5.34 -4.14
C ALA A 46 -3.24 -6.04 -2.95
N TYR A 47 -4.04 -6.36 -1.93
CA TYR A 47 -3.67 -7.16 -0.77
C TYR A 47 -4.52 -8.41 -0.69
N ARG A 48 -3.98 -9.48 -0.12
CA ARG A 48 -4.73 -10.71 0.15
C ARG A 48 -4.49 -11.22 1.56
N CYS A 49 -5.58 -11.48 2.28
CA CYS A 49 -5.53 -12.03 3.62
C CYS A 49 -5.07 -13.49 3.61
N GLU A 50 -4.20 -13.87 4.54
CA GLU A 50 -3.81 -15.27 4.72
C GLU A 50 -4.90 -16.12 5.41
N ASP A 51 -5.72 -15.50 6.26
CA ASP A 51 -6.77 -16.18 7.04
C ASP A 51 -8.08 -16.37 6.26
N CYS A 52 -8.68 -15.29 5.77
CA CYS A 52 -9.98 -15.33 5.08
C CYS A 52 -9.85 -15.50 3.55
N LEU A 53 -8.64 -15.35 3.01
CA LEU A 53 -8.34 -15.42 1.57
C LEU A 53 -9.00 -14.33 0.70
N ASP A 54 -9.71 -13.39 1.31
CA ASP A 54 -10.28 -12.23 0.64
C ASP A 54 -9.20 -11.25 0.14
N ARG A 55 -9.57 -10.50 -0.90
CA ARG A 55 -8.70 -9.55 -1.60
C ARG A 55 -9.22 -8.13 -1.41
N TRP A 56 -8.29 -7.22 -1.18
CA TRP A 56 -8.55 -5.79 -1.01
C TRP A 56 -7.74 -4.99 -2.01
N ASP A 57 -8.39 -4.06 -2.70
CA ASP A 57 -7.75 -3.14 -3.64
C ASP A 57 -7.76 -1.75 -2.98
N LEU A 58 -6.59 -1.24 -2.60
CA LEU A 58 -6.42 0.03 -1.88
C LEU A 58 -5.73 1.07 -2.75
N GLU A 59 -6.13 2.33 -2.63
CA GLU A 59 -5.51 3.45 -3.33
C GLU A 59 -4.30 3.97 -2.56
N VAL A 60 -3.21 4.09 -3.32
CA VAL A 60 -2.16 5.13 -3.27
C VAL A 60 -2.47 6.46 -2.59
N PRO A 61 -2.38 6.72 -1.27
CA PRO A 61 -2.66 8.07 -0.75
C PRO A 61 -1.73 9.11 -1.37
N ASP A 62 -2.27 10.28 -1.72
CA ASP A 62 -1.48 11.44 -2.10
C ASP A 62 -1.03 12.21 -0.86
N GLU A 63 0.18 12.77 -0.88
CA GLU A 63 0.73 13.55 0.24
C GLU A 63 -0.17 14.71 0.68
N ALA A 64 -1.05 15.20 -0.21
CA ALA A 64 -1.98 16.29 0.07
C ALA A 64 -3.18 15.90 0.95
N ASP A 65 -3.46 14.61 1.16
CA ASP A 65 -4.65 14.15 1.91
C ASP A 65 -4.44 14.13 3.45
N GLN A 66 -3.26 14.52 3.95
CA GLN A 66 -2.95 14.54 5.39
C GLN A 66 -3.24 15.87 6.10
N ASP A 67 -3.68 16.92 5.39
CA ASP A 67 -4.08 18.21 5.97
C ASP A 67 -5.60 18.40 5.96
N ILE A 68 -6.34 17.57 6.72
CA ILE A 68 -7.74 17.85 7.08
C ILE A 68 -7.81 18.13 8.59
N ASP A 69 -7.37 19.33 8.99
CA ASP A 69 -7.73 19.95 10.27
C ASP A 69 -7.64 21.49 10.14
N ASP A 70 -8.79 22.14 9.85
CA ASP A 70 -9.17 23.48 10.34
C ASP A 70 -10.70 23.54 10.56
#